data_AF-A0A2H0V5Z0-F1
#
_entry.id   AF-A0A2H0V5Z0-F1
#
_cell.length_a   1.000
_cell.length_b   1.000
_cell.length_c   1.000
_cell.angle_alpha   90.00
_cell.angle_beta   90.00
_cell.angle_gamma   90.00
#
_symmetry.space_group_name_H-M   'P 1'
#
loop_
_entity.id
_entity.type
_entity.pdbx_description
1 polymer ?
#
loop_
_entity_poly.entity_id
_entity_poly.type
_entity_poly.pdbx_seq_one_letter_code
_entity_poly.pdbx_strand_id
1 'polypeptide(L)'
;MPDIVGSIQDKIAEFHRLCRSLPRPDELVNTSFCVNWLQKLLEKQAASPNSRKRLVALGTLIRFWTGPDVSDSIKAILTDMPSSFWENIFIRTYYEIMSITEKACYVCEHHETPIDANAIKLMPIQVAEDRDEIESTLIILKLADLHEYTKLLERDLQALDKRCCDAVGFMAGTQYPFNLHTLDYLNAVNQRRPTVWWGVLGDQFVGSKQPA
;
A
#
# COMPACT_ATOMS: atom_id res chain seq x y z
N MET A 1 -11.02 -28.16 28.82
CA MET A 1 -10.82 -27.16 27.76
C MET A 1 -10.34 -27.92 26.54
N PRO A 2 -11.15 -28.06 25.49
CA PRO A 2 -10.69 -28.65 24.23
C PRO A 2 -9.56 -27.78 23.65
N ASP A 3 -8.63 -28.42 22.97
CA ASP A 3 -7.29 -27.94 22.60
C ASP A 3 -7.30 -26.67 21.72
N ILE A 4 -7.34 -25.51 22.38
CA ILE A 4 -7.31 -24.19 21.73
C ILE A 4 -6.04 -24.03 20.90
N VAL A 5 -4.93 -24.64 21.32
CA VAL A 5 -3.64 -24.53 20.63
C VAL A 5 -3.66 -25.29 19.31
N GLY A 6 -4.19 -26.52 19.29
CA GLY A 6 -4.38 -27.29 18.05
C GLY A 6 -5.28 -26.57 17.04
N SER A 7 -6.41 -26.03 17.51
CA SER A 7 -7.34 -25.28 16.64
C SER A 7 -6.72 -24.01 16.03
N ILE A 8 -5.83 -23.33 16.75
CA ILE A 8 -5.10 -22.16 16.24
C ILE A 8 -4.05 -22.59 15.20
N GLN A 9 -3.32 -23.67 15.45
CA GLN A 9 -2.30 -24.18 14.53
C GLN A 9 -2.88 -24.65 13.20
N ASP A 10 -4.03 -25.33 13.23
CA ASP A 10 -4.73 -25.76 12.01
C ASP A 10 -5.23 -24.57 11.19
N LYS A 11 -5.75 -23.53 11.86
CA LYS A 11 -6.16 -22.28 11.20
C LYS A 11 -4.96 -21.55 10.56
N ILE A 12 -3.79 -21.57 11.19
CA ILE A 12 -2.55 -20.99 10.64
C ILE A 12 -2.04 -21.79 9.45
N ALA A 13 -2.05 -23.13 9.53
CA ALA A 13 -1.63 -24.01 8.43
C ALA A 13 -2.55 -23.86 7.21
N GLU A 14 -3.86 -23.82 7.44
CA GLU A 14 -4.87 -23.59 6.41
C GLU A 14 -4.72 -22.20 5.78
N PHE A 15 -4.46 -21.18 6.60
CA PHE A 15 -4.12 -19.84 6.13
C PHE A 15 -2.90 -19.83 5.20
N HIS A 16 -1.79 -20.47 5.60
CA HIS A 16 -0.61 -20.55 4.75
C HIS A 16 -0.85 -21.36 3.47
N ARG A 17 -1.73 -22.36 3.50
CA ARG A 17 -2.16 -23.12 2.33
C ARG A 17 -2.93 -22.24 1.35
N LEU A 18 -3.91 -21.47 1.82
CA LEU A 18 -4.70 -20.56 0.99
C LEU A 18 -3.88 -19.38 0.44
N CYS A 19 -2.91 -18.86 1.20
CA CYS A 19 -1.98 -17.87 0.65
C CYS A 19 -1.07 -18.42 -0.46
N ARG A 20 -0.88 -19.74 -0.55
CA ARG A 20 -0.15 -20.38 -1.65
C ARG A 20 -1.01 -20.59 -2.90
N SER A 21 -2.33 -20.53 -2.80
CA SER A 21 -3.23 -20.63 -3.96
C SER A 21 -3.45 -19.29 -4.66
N LEU A 22 -3.10 -18.17 -4.02
CA LEU A 22 -3.05 -16.88 -4.71
C LEU A 22 -1.96 -16.94 -5.79
N PRO A 23 -2.25 -16.49 -7.03
CA PRO A 23 -1.24 -16.43 -8.08
C PRO A 23 -0.10 -15.52 -7.63
N ARG A 24 1.14 -15.87 -7.99
CA ARG A 24 2.25 -14.98 -7.61
C ARG A 24 2.21 -13.73 -8.49
N PRO A 25 2.45 -12.53 -7.92
CA PRO A 25 2.44 -11.29 -8.70
C PRO A 25 3.39 -11.30 -9.91
N ASP A 26 4.56 -11.94 -9.79
CA ASP A 26 5.53 -12.12 -10.87
C ASP A 26 5.04 -13.07 -11.97
N GLU A 27 4.31 -14.14 -11.61
CA GLU A 27 3.70 -15.06 -12.58
C GLU A 27 2.65 -14.35 -13.46
N LEU A 28 1.92 -13.39 -12.89
CA LEU A 28 0.94 -12.58 -13.63
C LEU A 28 1.61 -11.57 -14.56
N VAL A 29 2.73 -10.98 -14.13
CA VAL A 29 3.53 -10.00 -14.88
C VAL A 29 4.20 -10.59 -16.12
N ASN A 30 4.57 -11.88 -16.07
CA ASN A 30 5.31 -12.57 -17.13
C ASN A 30 4.52 -12.78 -18.45
N THR A 31 3.28 -12.29 -18.53
CA THR A 31 2.39 -12.45 -19.69
C THR A 31 2.27 -11.19 -20.57
N SER A 32 2.92 -10.05 -20.25
CA SER A 32 2.90 -8.84 -21.10
C SER A 32 4.09 -7.88 -20.85
N PHE A 33 4.20 -6.81 -21.66
CA PHE A 33 5.21 -5.72 -21.53
C PHE A 33 5.03 -4.90 -20.25
N CYS A 34 5.26 -5.51 -19.09
CA CYS A 34 5.31 -4.80 -17.83
C CYS A 34 6.53 -3.87 -17.81
N VAL A 35 6.33 -2.68 -17.26
CA VAL A 35 7.42 -1.73 -17.07
C VAL A 35 8.37 -2.26 -15.99
N ASN A 36 9.68 -2.20 -16.26
CA ASN A 36 10.72 -2.81 -15.41
C ASN A 36 10.62 -2.42 -13.92
N TRP A 37 10.16 -1.21 -13.60
CA TRP A 37 10.00 -0.77 -12.21
C TRP A 37 8.89 -1.54 -11.50
N LEU A 38 7.76 -1.82 -12.17
CA LEU A 38 6.63 -2.53 -11.59
C LEU A 38 6.99 -3.99 -11.36
N GLN A 39 7.70 -4.61 -12.31
CA GLN A 39 8.23 -5.96 -12.12
C GLN A 39 9.14 -6.05 -10.88
N LYS A 40 10.12 -5.14 -10.74
CA LYS A 40 11.03 -5.11 -9.58
C LYS A 40 10.30 -4.88 -8.25
N LEU A 41 9.32 -3.98 -8.24
CA LEU A 41 8.49 -3.72 -7.06
C LEU A 41 7.74 -5.00 -6.63
N LEU A 42 7.11 -5.67 -7.59
CA LEU A 42 6.33 -6.88 -7.35
C LEU A 42 7.20 -8.06 -6.93
N GLU A 43 8.36 -8.28 -7.55
CA GLU A 43 9.33 -9.29 -7.14
C GLU A 43 9.78 -9.09 -5.69
N LYS A 44 10.10 -7.84 -5.31
CA LYS A 44 10.51 -7.49 -3.93
C LYS A 44 9.39 -7.78 -2.92
N GLN A 45 8.16 -7.40 -3.24
CA GLN A 45 7.01 -7.60 -2.34
C GLN A 45 6.57 -9.07 -2.28
N ALA A 46 6.62 -9.80 -3.40
CA ALA A 46 6.29 -11.22 -3.49
C ALA A 46 7.29 -12.11 -2.71
N ALA A 47 8.57 -11.75 -2.74
CA ALA A 47 9.62 -12.42 -1.97
C ALA A 47 9.48 -12.25 -0.45
N SER A 48 8.63 -11.32 0.01
CA SER A 48 8.40 -11.09 1.43
C SER A 48 7.77 -12.31 2.11
N PRO A 49 8.24 -12.70 3.32
CA PRO A 49 7.58 -13.71 4.14
C PRO A 49 6.25 -13.21 4.74
N ASN A 50 5.95 -11.92 4.63
CA ASN A 50 4.72 -11.32 5.14
C ASN A 50 3.58 -11.46 4.12
N SER A 51 2.56 -12.26 4.44
CA SER A 51 1.38 -12.46 3.56
C SER A 51 0.67 -11.16 3.17
N ARG A 52 0.69 -10.12 4.02
CA ARG A 52 0.16 -8.80 3.65
C ARG A 52 0.92 -8.20 2.47
N LYS A 53 2.26 -8.28 2.45
CA LYS A 53 3.06 -7.73 1.35
C LYS A 53 2.75 -8.41 0.01
N ARG A 54 2.37 -9.69 0.03
CA ARG A 54 1.87 -10.39 -1.16
C ARG A 54 0.51 -9.87 -1.62
N LEU A 55 -0.41 -9.57 -0.70
CA LEU A 55 -1.68 -8.90 -1.03
C LEU A 55 -1.46 -7.48 -1.56
N VAL A 56 -0.53 -6.73 -0.97
CA VAL A 56 -0.13 -5.40 -1.46
C VAL A 56 0.36 -5.51 -2.90
N ALA A 57 1.22 -6.47 -3.21
CA ALA A 57 1.70 -6.70 -4.57
C ALA A 57 0.56 -7.03 -5.54
N LEU A 58 -0.39 -7.89 -5.14
CA LEU A 58 -1.59 -8.17 -5.94
C LEU A 58 -2.43 -6.89 -6.15
N GLY A 59 -2.64 -6.10 -5.10
CA GLY A 59 -3.39 -4.84 -5.18
C GLY A 59 -2.70 -3.80 -6.06
N THR A 60 -1.37 -3.72 -6.00
CA THR A 60 -0.53 -2.86 -6.84
C THR A 60 -0.66 -3.28 -8.31
N LEU A 61 -0.56 -4.58 -8.59
CA LEU A 61 -0.76 -5.14 -9.92
C LEU A 61 -2.17 -4.81 -10.46
N ILE A 62 -3.20 -4.98 -9.63
CA ILE A 62 -4.59 -4.66 -9.99
C ILE A 62 -4.73 -3.18 -10.35
N ARG A 63 -4.19 -2.30 -9.50
CA ARG A 63 -4.30 -0.85 -9.69
C ARG A 63 -3.59 -0.36 -10.95
N PHE A 64 -2.43 -0.93 -11.26
CA PHE A 64 -1.60 -0.42 -12.35
C PHE A 64 -1.73 -1.18 -13.66
N TRP A 65 -2.29 -2.39 -13.65
CA TRP A 65 -2.05 -3.31 -14.77
C TRP A 65 -3.18 -4.31 -15.09
N THR A 66 -4.19 -4.56 -14.25
CA THR A 66 -5.15 -5.63 -14.58
C THR A 66 -6.23 -5.22 -15.59
N GLY A 67 -6.40 -6.05 -16.61
CA GLY A 67 -7.64 -6.16 -17.38
C GLY A 67 -8.71 -7.00 -16.66
N PRO A 68 -9.96 -7.01 -17.15
CA PRO A 68 -11.12 -7.59 -16.45
C PRO A 68 -10.99 -9.08 -16.08
N ASP A 69 -10.36 -9.92 -16.91
CA ASP A 69 -10.30 -11.38 -16.71
C ASP A 69 -9.43 -11.84 -15.52
N VAL A 70 -8.42 -11.04 -15.15
CA VAL A 70 -7.53 -11.34 -14.00
C VAL A 70 -8.23 -11.04 -12.67
N SER A 71 -9.20 -10.11 -12.68
CA SER A 71 -9.92 -9.69 -11.48
C SER A 71 -10.84 -10.80 -10.95
N ASP A 72 -11.54 -11.51 -11.84
CA ASP A 72 -12.53 -12.53 -11.44
C ASP A 72 -11.88 -13.78 -10.83
N SER A 73 -10.75 -14.24 -11.41
CA SER A 73 -10.02 -15.40 -10.89
C SER A 73 -9.40 -15.12 -9.51
N ILE A 74 -8.86 -13.90 -9.32
CA ILE A 74 -8.35 -13.47 -8.02
C ILE A 74 -9.51 -13.32 -7.03
N LYS A 75 -10.62 -12.69 -7.45
CA LYS A 75 -11.79 -12.45 -6.60
C LYS A 75 -12.33 -13.74 -5.98
N ALA A 76 -12.51 -14.79 -6.79
CA ALA A 76 -13.00 -16.08 -6.27
C ALA A 76 -12.13 -16.62 -5.13
N ILE A 77 -10.80 -16.60 -5.30
CA ILE A 77 -9.85 -17.07 -4.28
C ILE A 77 -9.89 -16.19 -3.03
N LEU A 78 -10.05 -14.87 -3.19
CA LEU A 78 -10.15 -13.95 -2.05
C LEU A 78 -11.45 -14.17 -1.26
N THR A 79 -12.60 -14.32 -1.92
CA THR A 79 -13.89 -14.52 -1.24
C THR A 79 -13.91 -15.80 -0.39
N ASP A 80 -13.16 -16.83 -0.77
CA ASP A 80 -13.06 -18.10 -0.03
C ASP A 80 -12.14 -18.03 1.20
N MET A 81 -11.47 -16.91 1.45
CA MET A 81 -10.55 -16.78 2.58
C MET A 81 -11.30 -16.65 3.92
N PRO A 82 -10.79 -17.26 5.02
CA PRO A 82 -11.44 -17.20 6.33
C PRO A 82 -11.61 -15.78 6.89
N SER A 83 -12.67 -15.54 7.66
CA SER A 83 -12.89 -14.23 8.31
C SER A 83 -11.72 -13.80 9.20
N SER A 84 -11.11 -14.73 9.93
CA SER A 84 -9.95 -14.46 10.79
C SER A 84 -8.73 -13.97 10.01
N PHE A 85 -8.60 -14.33 8.73
CA PHE A 85 -7.54 -13.79 7.88
C PHE A 85 -7.79 -12.30 7.60
N TRP A 86 -9.01 -11.98 7.21
CA TRP A 86 -9.40 -10.61 6.90
C TRP A 86 -9.36 -9.68 8.10
N GLU A 87 -9.76 -10.17 9.29
CA GLU A 87 -9.58 -9.48 10.56
C GLU A 87 -8.11 -9.13 10.81
N ASN A 88 -7.19 -10.08 10.59
CA ASN A 88 -5.75 -9.84 10.76
C ASN A 88 -5.21 -8.81 9.77
N ILE A 89 -5.63 -8.87 8.49
CA ILE A 89 -5.25 -7.88 7.48
C ILE A 89 -5.79 -6.50 7.83
N PHE A 90 -7.05 -6.41 8.25
CA PHE A 90 -7.68 -5.16 8.69
C PHE A 90 -6.95 -4.54 9.88
N ILE A 91 -6.74 -5.30 10.96
CA ILE A 91 -6.07 -4.82 12.19
C ILE A 91 -4.66 -4.30 11.88
N ARG A 92 -3.88 -5.05 11.08
CA ARG A 92 -2.52 -4.62 10.70
C ARG A 92 -2.54 -3.33 9.88
N THR A 93 -3.44 -3.25 8.90
CA THR A 93 -3.58 -2.06 8.05
C THR A 93 -4.01 -0.84 8.86
N TYR A 94 -4.92 -1.03 9.82
CA TYR A 94 -5.34 0.02 10.75
C TYR A 94 -4.16 0.54 11.59
N TYR A 95 -3.36 -0.35 12.18
CA TYR A 95 -2.17 0.07 12.94
C TYR A 95 -1.13 0.79 12.09
N GLU A 96 -1.00 0.43 10.81
CA GLU A 96 -0.10 1.14 9.90
C GLU A 96 -0.62 2.53 9.56
N ILE A 97 -1.93 2.72 9.33
CA ILE A 97 -2.52 4.06 9.19
C ILE A 97 -2.16 4.91 10.41
N MET A 98 -2.28 4.37 11.62
CA MET A 98 -1.90 5.08 12.85
C MET A 98 -0.41 5.40 12.88
N SER A 99 0.46 4.44 12.60
CA SER A 99 1.92 4.65 12.58
C SER A 99 2.35 5.69 11.54
N ILE A 100 1.75 5.66 10.35
CA ILE A 100 2.03 6.65 9.29
C ILE A 100 1.52 8.03 9.72
N THR A 101 0.39 8.10 10.42
CA THR A 101 -0.14 9.36 10.97
C THR A 101 0.85 9.98 11.95
N GLU A 102 1.40 9.17 12.86
CA GLU A 102 2.42 9.62 13.81
C GLU A 102 3.68 10.13 13.10
N LYS A 103 4.18 9.39 12.10
CA LYS A 103 5.33 9.83 11.28
C LYS A 103 5.05 11.16 10.58
N ALA A 104 3.87 11.33 9.99
CA ALA A 104 3.51 12.56 9.31
C ALA A 104 3.40 13.75 10.27
N CYS A 105 2.80 13.55 11.45
CA CYS A 105 2.78 14.57 12.51
C CYS A 105 4.19 14.96 12.94
N TYR A 106 5.07 13.97 13.10
CA TYR A 106 6.47 14.22 13.43
C TYR A 106 7.15 15.11 12.39
N VAL A 107 6.96 14.85 11.10
CA VAL A 107 7.46 15.71 10.00
C VAL A 107 6.91 17.14 10.12
N CYS A 108 5.60 17.29 10.34
CA CYS A 108 4.99 18.62 10.50
C CYS A 108 5.57 19.39 11.68
N GLU A 109 5.86 18.74 12.80
CA GLU A 109 6.30 19.39 14.03
C GLU A 109 7.81 19.67 14.08
N HIS A 110 8.62 18.86 13.39
CA HIS A 110 10.09 18.84 13.55
C HIS A 110 10.85 19.21 12.26
N HIS A 111 10.18 19.74 11.24
CA HIS A 111 10.78 20.13 9.96
C HIS A 111 11.93 21.17 10.07
N GLU A 112 12.00 21.92 11.17
CA GLU A 112 13.03 22.96 11.40
C GLU A 112 14.20 22.48 12.29
N THR A 113 14.13 21.27 12.88
CA THR A 113 15.17 20.80 13.79
C THR A 113 16.41 20.23 13.07
N PRO A 114 17.65 20.67 13.39
CA PRO A 114 18.86 20.28 12.62
C PRO A 114 19.33 18.82 12.77
N ILE A 115 18.80 18.06 13.74
CA ILE A 115 19.52 16.91 14.31
C ILE A 115 19.44 15.64 13.45
N ASP A 116 18.51 15.54 12.50
CA ASP A 116 18.54 14.50 11.48
C ASP A 116 17.88 14.97 10.18
N ALA A 117 18.50 15.97 9.56
CA ALA A 117 18.00 16.57 8.34
C ALA A 117 17.84 15.56 7.20
N ASN A 118 18.48 14.37 7.20
CA ASN A 118 18.29 13.39 6.13
C ASN A 118 17.14 12.41 6.41
N ALA A 119 16.99 11.91 7.64
CA ALA A 119 15.87 11.03 7.98
C ALA A 119 14.52 11.76 7.89
N ILE A 120 14.43 12.99 8.40
CA ILE A 120 13.22 13.83 8.31
C ILE A 120 12.89 14.15 6.84
N LYS A 121 13.91 14.32 5.99
CA LYS A 121 13.74 14.62 4.55
C LYS A 121 13.30 13.42 3.71
N LEU A 122 13.64 12.19 4.09
CA LEU A 122 13.23 10.97 3.37
C LEU A 122 11.89 10.40 3.89
N MET A 123 11.49 10.78 5.10
CA MET A 123 10.22 10.38 5.71
C MET A 123 8.97 10.63 4.82
N PRO A 124 8.87 11.71 4.02
CA PRO A 124 7.71 11.95 3.15
C PRO A 124 7.59 10.92 2.02
N ILE A 125 8.73 10.46 1.47
CA ILE A 125 8.78 9.38 0.48
C ILE A 125 8.21 8.10 1.11
N GLN A 126 8.69 7.77 2.31
CA GLN A 126 8.25 6.57 3.02
C GLN A 126 6.77 6.63 3.38
N VAL A 127 6.26 7.80 3.79
CA VAL A 127 4.82 7.99 4.04
C VAL A 127 4.01 7.78 2.76
N ALA A 128 4.49 8.27 1.61
CA ALA A 128 3.82 8.07 0.32
C ALA A 128 3.81 6.60 -0.12
N GLU A 129 4.95 5.91 -0.01
CA GLU A 129 5.06 4.47 -0.30
C GLU A 129 4.17 3.64 0.66
N ASP A 130 4.27 3.87 1.97
CA ASP A 130 3.51 3.14 2.99
C ASP A 130 1.99 3.28 2.79
N ARG A 131 1.51 4.48 2.42
CA ARG A 131 0.09 4.66 2.12
C ARG A 131 -0.34 3.99 0.83
N ASP A 132 0.48 4.04 -0.19
CA ASP A 132 0.15 3.38 -1.45
C ASP A 132 0.02 1.86 -1.29
N GLU A 133 0.76 1.27 -0.34
CA GLU A 133 0.54 -0.10 0.10
C GLU A 133 -0.82 -0.28 0.80
N ILE A 134 -1.25 0.69 1.62
CA ILE A 134 -2.59 0.69 2.24
C ILE A 134 -3.68 0.74 1.15
N GLU A 135 -3.54 1.61 0.16
CA GLU A 135 -4.47 1.71 -0.97
C GLU A 135 -4.52 0.40 -1.77
N SER A 136 -3.37 -0.22 -2.01
CA SER A 136 -3.30 -1.54 -2.66
C SER A 136 -4.01 -2.60 -1.82
N THR A 137 -3.89 -2.53 -0.50
CA THR A 137 -4.61 -3.42 0.42
C THR A 137 -6.12 -3.17 0.36
N LEU A 138 -6.56 -1.90 0.32
CA LEU A 138 -7.97 -1.51 0.18
C LEU A 138 -8.59 -2.07 -1.10
N ILE A 139 -7.88 -2.04 -2.22
CA ILE A 139 -8.33 -2.64 -3.48
C ILE A 139 -8.61 -4.13 -3.31
N ILE A 140 -7.71 -4.85 -2.64
CA ILE A 140 -7.91 -6.28 -2.34
C ILE A 140 -9.10 -6.51 -1.42
N LEU A 141 -9.25 -5.71 -0.36
CA LEU A 141 -10.39 -5.81 0.56
C LEU A 141 -11.73 -5.53 -0.15
N LYS A 142 -11.76 -4.58 -1.09
CA LYS A 142 -12.92 -4.31 -1.95
C LYS A 142 -13.24 -5.47 -2.87
N LEU A 143 -12.22 -6.08 -3.50
CA LEU A 143 -12.40 -7.26 -4.33
C LEU A 143 -12.92 -8.45 -3.53
N ALA A 144 -12.48 -8.60 -2.28
CA ALA A 144 -12.96 -9.62 -1.35
C ALA A 144 -14.35 -9.34 -0.75
N ASP A 145 -15.03 -8.27 -1.16
CA ASP A 145 -16.38 -7.89 -0.69
C ASP A 145 -16.46 -7.50 0.80
N LEU A 146 -15.36 -7.00 1.37
CA LEU A 146 -15.26 -6.66 2.81
C LEU A 146 -15.64 -5.20 3.07
N HIS A 147 -16.87 -4.84 2.71
CA HIS A 147 -17.34 -3.45 2.70
C HIS A 147 -17.17 -2.71 4.04
N GLU A 148 -17.48 -3.35 5.17
CA GLU A 148 -17.36 -2.72 6.49
C GLU A 148 -15.89 -2.36 6.83
N TYR A 149 -14.94 -3.24 6.52
CA TYR A 149 -13.51 -2.95 6.72
C TYR A 149 -13.02 -1.83 5.81
N THR A 150 -13.43 -1.85 4.54
CA THR A 150 -13.01 -0.82 3.58
C THR A 150 -13.49 0.56 4.00
N LYS A 151 -14.74 0.68 4.46
CA LYS A 151 -15.33 1.95 4.91
C LYS A 151 -14.60 2.55 6.12
N LEU A 152 -14.22 1.72 7.09
CA LEU A 152 -13.47 2.17 8.27
C LEU A 152 -12.07 2.65 7.90
N LEU A 153 -11.34 1.84 7.13
CA LEU A 153 -9.99 2.18 6.70
C LEU A 153 -9.97 3.42 5.81
N GLU A 154 -10.93 3.58 4.90
CA GLU A 154 -11.04 4.77 4.03
C GLU A 154 -11.28 6.06 4.82
N ARG A 155 -12.12 6.03 5.87
CA ARG A 155 -12.33 7.19 6.75
C ARG A 155 -11.02 7.63 7.41
N ASP A 156 -10.28 6.68 7.97
CA ASP A 156 -9.05 6.98 8.70
C ASP A 156 -7.91 7.35 7.74
N LEU A 157 -7.91 6.76 6.55
CA LEU A 157 -7.03 7.13 5.45
C LEU A 157 -7.28 8.57 5.02
N GLN A 158 -8.53 9.00 4.81
CA GLN A 158 -8.84 10.40 4.49
C GLN A 158 -8.34 11.38 5.57
N ALA A 159 -8.42 11.01 6.84
CA ALA A 159 -7.90 11.81 7.94
C ALA A 159 -6.36 11.89 7.91
N LEU A 160 -5.69 10.77 7.59
CA LEU A 160 -4.27 10.73 7.30
C LEU A 160 -3.97 11.67 6.14
N ASP A 161 -4.50 11.42 4.93
CA ASP A 161 -4.35 12.21 3.69
C ASP A 161 -4.33 13.73 3.97
N LYS A 162 -5.27 14.23 4.78
CA LYS A 162 -5.37 15.64 5.17
C LYS A 162 -4.14 16.16 5.94
N ARG A 163 -3.77 15.53 7.06
CA ARG A 163 -2.63 15.97 7.91
C ARG A 163 -1.32 15.98 7.14
N CYS A 164 -1.23 14.96 6.32
CA CYS A 164 -0.15 14.61 5.47
C CYS A 164 -0.01 15.71 4.36
N CYS A 165 -1.13 16.21 3.78
CA CYS A 165 -1.11 17.33 2.83
C CYS A 165 -0.57 18.62 3.45
N ASP A 166 -0.89 18.89 4.72
CA ASP A 166 -0.33 20.02 5.44
C ASP A 166 1.21 19.91 5.47
N ALA A 167 1.75 18.71 5.75
CA ALA A 167 3.21 18.44 5.76
C ALA A 167 3.91 18.76 4.43
N VAL A 168 3.32 18.33 3.30
CA VAL A 168 3.91 18.49 1.97
C VAL A 168 3.93 19.95 1.50
N GLY A 169 2.94 20.76 1.89
CA GLY A 169 2.94 22.20 1.63
C GLY A 169 4.18 22.91 2.15
N PHE A 170 4.75 22.43 3.26
CA PHE A 170 5.98 22.97 3.86
C PHE A 170 7.26 22.50 3.17
N MET A 171 7.23 21.39 2.42
CA MET A 171 8.42 20.76 1.81
C MET A 171 8.52 20.92 0.27
N ALA A 172 7.61 21.63 -0.38
CA ALA A 172 7.64 21.80 -1.84
C ALA A 172 8.87 22.58 -2.38
N GLY A 173 9.72 23.13 -1.50
CA GLY A 173 10.90 23.93 -1.86
C GLY A 173 12.24 23.18 -1.88
N THR A 174 12.26 21.89 -1.58
CA THR A 174 13.49 21.11 -1.38
C THR A 174 13.76 20.21 -2.58
N GLN A 175 14.84 20.50 -3.31
CA GLN A 175 15.34 19.60 -4.36
C GLN A 175 15.91 18.33 -3.69
N TYR A 176 15.19 17.21 -3.80
CA TYR A 176 15.59 15.95 -3.17
C TYR A 176 16.30 15.03 -4.17
N PRO A 177 17.40 14.37 -3.78
CA PRO A 177 18.00 13.33 -4.59
C PRO A 177 17.19 12.03 -4.44
N PHE A 178 16.34 11.73 -5.42
CA PHE A 178 15.66 10.45 -5.52
C PHE A 178 16.47 9.48 -6.38
N ASN A 179 16.43 8.19 -6.03
CA ASN A 179 16.90 7.16 -6.95
C ASN A 179 15.87 6.97 -8.10
N LEU A 180 16.35 6.45 -9.24
CA LEU A 180 15.54 6.29 -10.46
C LEU A 180 14.28 5.43 -10.24
N HIS A 181 14.38 4.37 -9.44
CA HIS A 181 13.24 3.47 -9.18
C HIS A 181 12.13 4.16 -8.38
N THR A 182 12.50 4.91 -7.34
CA THR A 182 11.55 5.72 -6.56
C THR A 182 10.90 6.80 -7.43
N LEU A 183 11.65 7.44 -8.33
CA LEU A 183 11.10 8.39 -9.30
C LEU A 183 10.08 7.76 -10.23
N ASP A 184 10.42 6.63 -10.85
CA ASP A 184 9.52 5.91 -11.77
C ASP A 184 8.21 5.51 -11.07
N TYR A 185 8.31 5.02 -9.83
CA TYR A 185 7.17 4.68 -9.01
C TYR A 185 6.30 5.91 -8.66
N LEU A 186 6.89 6.99 -8.14
CA LEU A 186 6.15 8.20 -7.77
C LEU A 186 5.51 8.86 -9.00
N ASN A 187 6.17 8.81 -10.15
CA ASN A 187 5.63 9.26 -11.43
C ASN A 187 4.45 8.39 -11.90
N ALA A 188 4.50 7.07 -11.72
CA ALA A 188 3.42 6.17 -12.10
C ALA A 188 2.17 6.34 -11.20
N VAL A 189 2.36 6.44 -9.88
CA VAL A 189 1.28 6.78 -8.92
C VAL A 189 0.62 8.10 -9.32
N ASN A 190 1.43 9.09 -9.70
CA ASN A 190 0.97 10.38 -10.18
C ASN A 190 0.13 10.31 -11.48
N GLN A 191 0.31 9.33 -12.36
CA GLN A 191 -0.38 9.29 -13.66
C GLN A 191 -1.75 8.58 -13.64
N ARG A 192 -2.01 7.67 -12.69
CA ARG A 192 -3.16 6.72 -12.71
C ARG A 192 -4.39 7.16 -11.89
N ARG A 193 -4.61 8.48 -11.78
CA ARG A 193 -5.44 9.16 -10.76
C ARG A 193 -6.96 8.91 -10.87
N PRO A 194 -7.67 8.60 -9.76
CA PRO A 194 -9.00 9.19 -9.58
C PRO A 194 -9.06 10.45 -8.69
N THR A 195 -8.28 10.61 -7.62
CA THR A 195 -8.12 11.92 -6.92
C THR A 195 -6.92 11.86 -5.97
N VAL A 196 -6.05 12.87 -5.93
CA VAL A 196 -4.62 12.56 -5.87
C VAL A 196 -3.96 12.98 -4.57
N TRP A 197 -3.63 11.99 -3.75
CA TRP A 197 -2.54 11.97 -2.76
C TRP A 197 -1.17 12.28 -3.41
N TRP A 198 -0.11 12.52 -2.63
CA TRP A 198 1.18 13.01 -3.09
C TRP A 198 1.96 12.10 -4.04
N GLY A 199 2.61 12.75 -4.99
CA GLY A 199 3.58 12.15 -5.90
C GLY A 199 4.61 13.19 -6.32
N VAL A 200 5.30 12.92 -7.42
CA VAL A 200 6.29 13.84 -7.99
C VAL A 200 5.78 14.36 -9.33
N LEU A 201 5.84 15.68 -9.53
CA LEU A 201 5.62 16.33 -10.81
C LEU A 201 6.78 17.31 -11.06
N GLY A 202 7.58 17.03 -12.09
CA GLY A 202 8.76 17.86 -12.41
C GLY A 202 9.73 17.98 -11.24
N ASP A 203 10.10 16.84 -10.63
CA ASP A 203 11.00 16.72 -9.46
C ASP A 203 10.54 17.39 -8.17
N GLN A 204 9.30 17.89 -8.14
CA GLN A 204 8.69 18.48 -6.95
C GLN A 204 7.62 17.56 -6.38
N PHE A 205 7.62 17.41 -5.06
CA PHE A 205 6.49 16.80 -4.37
C PHE A 205 5.25 17.64 -4.58
N VAL A 206 4.21 17.03 -5.12
CA VAL A 206 2.90 17.64 -5.29
C VAL A 206 1.89 16.88 -4.44
N GLY A 207 1.03 17.61 -3.73
CA GLY A 207 -0.08 17.03 -2.98
C GLY A 207 -1.46 17.47 -3.46
N SER A 208 -2.52 16.97 -2.83
CA SER A 208 -3.88 17.03 -3.34
C SER A 208 -4.45 18.46 -3.41
N LYS A 209 -4.11 19.21 -4.44
CA LYS A 209 -5.10 20.10 -5.07
C LYS A 209 -6.01 19.19 -5.89
N GLN A 210 -7.30 19.15 -5.55
CA GLN A 210 -8.31 18.56 -6.42
C GLN A 210 -8.12 19.15 -7.84
N PRO A 211 -8.10 18.33 -8.89
CA PRO A 211 -8.16 18.88 -10.23
C PRO A 211 -9.47 19.65 -10.36
N ALA A 212 -9.37 20.89 -10.85
CA ALA A 212 -10.50 21.69 -11.29
C ALA A 212 -11.18 21.03 -12.50
#